data_AF-A0A7G9GVD5-F1
#
_entry.id   AF-A0A7G9GVD5-F1
#
_cell.length_a   1.000
_cell.length_b   1.000
_cell.length_c   1.000
_cell.angle_alpha   90.00
_cell.angle_beta   90.00
_cell.angle_gamma   90.00
#
_symmetry.space_group_name_H-M   'P 1'
#
loop_
_entity.id
_entity.type
_entity.pdbx_description
1 polymer ?
#
loop_
_entity_poly.entity_id
_entity_poly.type
_entity_poly.pdbx_seq_one_letter_code
_entity_poly.pdbx_strand_id
1 'polypeptide(L)'
;MKKLIFVALLVVSSAAFANNYHNPNFIHHKNHNNCYNNLNLTDSQRREIRNYRLDIQEKQLKVSRLLNSEKIDWNEVENLNKEIAISKAKLNTEMLKIRVAQNNATTLTTK
;
A
#
# COMPACT_ATOMS: atom_id res chain seq x y z
N MET A 1 32.70 51.52 -5.68
CA MET A 1 33.26 50.15 -5.63
C MET A 1 32.70 49.26 -4.52
N LYS A 2 32.05 49.78 -3.45
CA LYS A 2 31.48 48.94 -2.37
C LYS A 2 30.15 48.24 -2.71
N LYS A 3 29.42 48.71 -3.73
CA LYS A 3 28.11 48.16 -4.15
C LYS A 3 28.21 46.90 -5.02
N LEU A 4 29.37 46.63 -5.63
CA LEU A 4 29.59 45.46 -6.49
C LEU A 4 29.87 44.18 -5.69
N ILE A 5 30.36 44.30 -4.45
CA ILE A 5 30.66 43.16 -3.57
C ILE A 5 29.37 42.43 -3.16
N PHE A 6 28.30 43.17 -2.89
CA PHE A 6 27.01 42.58 -2.51
C PHE A 6 26.36 41.77 -3.64
N VAL A 7 26.54 42.20 -4.89
CA VAL A 7 26.00 41.49 -6.06
C VAL A 7 26.75 40.18 -6.30
N ALA A 8 28.07 40.17 -6.12
CA ALA A 8 28.88 38.97 -6.26
C ALA A 8 28.57 37.92 -5.17
N LEU A 9 28.27 38.34 -3.94
CA LEU A 9 27.93 37.42 -2.84
C LEU A 9 26.59 36.70 -3.06
N LEU A 10 25.62 37.39 -3.68
CA LEU A 10 24.24 36.89 -3.83
C LEU A 10 24.13 35.80 -4.90
N VAL A 11 24.94 35.86 -5.96
CA VAL A 11 24.94 34.88 -7.06
C VAL A 11 25.55 33.53 -6.62
N VAL A 12 26.60 33.55 -5.80
CA VAL A 12 27.25 32.32 -5.29
C VAL A 12 26.31 31.48 -4.42
N SER A 13 25.40 32.12 -3.67
CA SER A 13 24.38 31.43 -2.87
C SER A 13 23.35 30.68 -3.72
N SER A 14 23.00 31.19 -4.91
CA SER A 14 22.00 30.56 -5.78
C SER A 14 22.50 29.30 -6.50
N ALA A 15 23.80 29.18 -6.74
CA ALA A 15 24.39 28.02 -7.42
C ALA A 15 24.51 26.78 -6.51
N ALA A 16 24.53 26.95 -5.19
CA ALA A 16 24.67 25.84 -4.24
C ALA A 16 23.38 25.00 -4.06
N PHE A 17 22.21 25.56 -4.37
CA PHE A 17 20.92 24.87 -4.19
C PHE A 17 20.40 24.11 -5.41
N ALA A 18 21.10 24.18 -6.55
CA ALA A 18 20.70 23.48 -7.78
C ALA A 18 21.44 22.16 -8.02
N ASN A 19 22.15 21.62 -7.01
CA ASN A 19 22.82 20.33 -7.14
C ASN A 19 21.78 19.20 -7.02
N ASN A 20 21.07 19.01 -8.13
CA ASN A 20 20.07 18.00 -8.39
C ASN A 20 20.78 16.65 -8.54
N TYR A 21 21.04 15.99 -7.41
CA TYR A 21 21.46 14.59 -7.39
C TYR A 21 20.28 13.70 -7.82
N HIS A 22 20.06 13.62 -9.13
CA HIS A 22 19.34 12.50 -9.73
C HIS A 22 20.18 11.25 -9.49
N ASN A 23 19.84 10.50 -8.45
CA ASN A 23 20.33 9.14 -8.27
C ASN A 23 19.49 8.22 -9.17
N PRO A 24 20.03 7.64 -10.25
CA PRO A 24 19.29 6.75 -11.13
C PRO A 24 19.28 5.32 -10.59
N ASN A 25 19.38 5.15 -9.26
CA ASN A 25 18.91 3.93 -8.62
C ASN A 25 17.39 3.92 -8.73
N PHE A 26 16.91 3.65 -9.94
CA PHE A 26 15.62 3.03 -10.20
C PHE A 26 15.57 1.79 -9.33
N ILE A 27 15.07 1.95 -8.10
CA ILE A 27 14.41 0.87 -7.42
C ILE A 27 13.28 0.51 -8.38
N HIS A 28 13.49 -0.54 -9.17
CA HIS A 28 12.43 -1.27 -9.82
C HIS A 28 11.52 -1.76 -8.70
N HIS A 29 10.63 -0.89 -8.22
CA HIS A 29 9.41 -1.28 -7.60
C HIS A 29 8.67 -2.04 -8.69
N LYS A 30 8.96 -3.35 -8.81
CA LYS A 30 8.00 -4.29 -9.36
C LYS A 30 6.75 -3.97 -8.57
N ASN A 31 5.81 -3.33 -9.26
CA ASN A 31 4.52 -2.95 -8.75
C ASN A 31 3.81 -4.27 -8.51
N HIS A 32 4.12 -4.92 -7.37
CA HIS A 32 3.54 -6.19 -6.93
C HIS A 32 2.10 -5.99 -6.46
N ASN A 33 1.50 -4.84 -6.75
CA ASN A 33 0.08 -4.60 -6.67
C ASN A 33 -0.55 -5.23 -7.91
N ASN A 34 -0.75 -6.55 -7.87
CA ASN A 34 -1.90 -7.25 -8.45
C ASN A 34 -1.61 -8.73 -8.67
N CYS A 35 -1.29 -9.46 -7.60
CA CYS A 35 -1.36 -10.92 -7.62
C CYS A 35 -2.80 -11.46 -7.84
N TYR A 36 -3.78 -10.58 -8.00
CA TYR A 36 -5.22 -10.88 -8.01
C TYR A 36 -5.92 -10.55 -9.34
N ASN A 37 -5.35 -9.71 -10.21
CA ASN A 37 -6.05 -9.27 -11.43
C ASN A 37 -6.15 -10.37 -12.48
N ASN A 38 -5.29 -11.38 -12.41
CA ASN A 38 -5.27 -12.50 -13.37
C ASN A 38 -6.04 -13.73 -12.86
N LEU A 39 -6.80 -13.61 -11.77
CA LEU A 39 -7.63 -14.70 -11.28
C LEU A 39 -8.98 -14.65 -12.00
N ASN A 40 -9.35 -15.75 -12.65
CA ASN A 40 -10.69 -15.93 -13.21
C ASN A 40 -11.69 -16.18 -12.07
N LEU A 41 -12.11 -15.10 -11.40
CA LEU A 41 -13.03 -15.11 -10.27
C LEU A 41 -14.48 -15.04 -10.76
N THR A 42 -15.37 -15.76 -10.10
CA THR A 42 -16.81 -15.51 -10.24
C THR A 42 -17.17 -14.15 -9.62
N ASP A 43 -18.31 -13.58 -10.02
CA ASP A 43 -18.77 -12.30 -9.47
C ASP A 43 -19.02 -12.35 -7.96
N SER A 44 -19.46 -13.51 -7.46
CA SER A 44 -19.63 -13.75 -6.02
C SER A 44 -18.30 -13.69 -5.28
N GLN A 45 -17.28 -14.43 -5.76
CA GLN A 45 -15.94 -14.42 -5.17
C GLN A 45 -15.31 -13.02 -5.20
N ARG A 46 -15.48 -12.30 -6.32
CA ARG A 46 -14.99 -10.93 -6.47
C ARG A 46 -15.66 -9.99 -5.45
N ARG A 47 -16.96 -10.16 -5.19
CA ARG A 47 -17.70 -9.39 -4.19
C ARG A 47 -17.22 -9.71 -2.78
N GLU A 48 -17.04 -10.98 -2.44
CA GLU A 48 -16.56 -11.40 -1.12
C GLU A 48 -15.16 -10.87 -0.83
N ILE A 49 -14.21 -11.03 -1.76
CA ILE A 49 -12.85 -10.48 -1.63
C ILE A 49 -12.88 -8.96 -1.44
N ARG A 50 -13.72 -8.26 -2.22
CA ARG A 50 -13.89 -6.81 -2.10
C ARG A 50 -14.44 -6.42 -0.73
N ASN A 51 -15.42 -7.15 -0.20
CA ASN A 51 -16.00 -6.87 1.11
C ASN A 51 -14.93 -6.99 2.22
N TYR A 52 -14.11 -8.06 2.20
CA TYR A 52 -13.00 -8.18 3.14
C TYR A 52 -12.00 -7.02 3.03
N ARG A 53 -11.68 -6.58 1.81
CA ARG A 53 -10.76 -5.47 1.59
C ARG A 53 -11.32 -4.14 2.11
N LEU A 54 -12.59 -3.86 1.82
CA LEU A 54 -13.27 -2.66 2.32
C LEU A 54 -13.28 -2.66 3.85
N ASP A 55 -13.64 -3.78 4.46
CA ASP A 55 -13.67 -3.92 5.92
C ASP A 55 -12.28 -3.68 6.56
N ILE A 56 -11.22 -4.25 5.97
CA ILE A 56 -9.84 -4.00 6.41
C ILE A 56 -9.49 -2.51 6.27
N GLN A 57 -9.80 -1.88 5.14
CA GLN A 57 -9.52 -0.47 4.88
C GLN A 57 -10.26 0.46 5.84
N GLU A 58 -11.52 0.18 6.11
CA GLU A 58 -12.34 0.94 7.07
C GLU A 58 -11.74 0.85 8.48
N LYS A 59 -11.35 -0.34 8.93
CA LYS A 59 -10.70 -0.51 10.24
C LYS A 59 -9.34 0.17 10.30
N GLN A 60 -8.54 0.09 9.24
CA GLN A 60 -7.26 0.80 9.17
C GLN A 60 -7.46 2.32 9.24
N LEU A 61 -8.49 2.85 8.58
CA LEU A 61 -8.84 4.26 8.65
C LEU A 61 -9.26 4.66 10.08
N LYS A 62 -10.01 3.82 10.79
CA LYS A 62 -10.33 4.05 12.20
C LYS A 62 -9.07 4.11 13.07
N VAL A 63 -8.13 3.18 12.90
CA VAL A 63 -6.82 3.22 13.58
C VAL A 63 -6.10 4.54 13.27
N SER A 64 -6.02 4.95 12.00
CA SER A 64 -5.39 6.23 11.63
C SER A 64 -6.06 7.44 12.28
N ARG A 65 -7.39 7.43 12.46
CA ARG A 65 -8.10 8.50 13.18
C ARG A 65 -7.74 8.52 14.67
N LEU A 66 -7.68 7.36 15.32
CA LEU A 66 -7.30 7.24 16.73
C LEU A 66 -5.84 7.64 16.98
N LEU A 67 -4.94 7.36 16.04
CA LEU A 67 -3.54 7.77 16.17
C LEU A 67 -3.34 9.29 15.98
N ASN A 68 -4.33 9.97 15.38
CA ASN A 68 -4.32 11.42 15.16
C ASN A 68 -5.19 12.19 16.18
N SER A 69 -5.75 11.53 17.20
CA SER A 69 -6.50 12.21 18.27
C SER A 69 -5.58 12.77 19.35
N GLU A 70 -6.07 13.76 20.10
CA GLU A 70 -5.34 14.40 21.20
C GLU A 70 -4.95 13.39 22.30
N LYS A 71 -5.84 12.44 22.59
CA LYS A 71 -5.59 11.30 23.47
C LYS A 71 -5.81 10.01 22.69
N ILE A 72 -4.79 9.16 22.66
CA ILE A 72 -4.83 7.88 21.97
C ILE A 72 -5.39 6.81 22.91
N ASP A 73 -6.45 6.11 22.48
CA ASP A 73 -6.94 4.91 23.15
C ASP A 73 -6.22 3.68 22.61
N TRP A 74 -5.21 3.22 23.34
CA TRP A 74 -4.41 2.06 22.95
C TRP A 74 -5.18 0.74 23.00
N ASN A 75 -6.19 0.62 23.86
CA ASN A 75 -7.02 -0.60 23.93
C ASN A 75 -7.89 -0.70 22.67
N GLU A 76 -8.46 0.41 22.22
CA GLU A 76 -9.23 0.44 20.97
C GLU A 76 -8.33 0.16 19.75
N VAL A 77 -7.13 0.74 19.72
CA VAL A 77 -6.13 0.46 18.66
C VAL A 77 -5.74 -1.02 18.63
N GLU A 78 -5.49 -1.65 19.79
CA GLU A 78 -5.16 -3.07 19.87
C GLU A 78 -6.31 -3.95 19.37
N ASN A 79 -7.55 -3.65 19.77
CA ASN A 79 -8.73 -4.38 19.33
C ASN A 79 -8.95 -4.28 17.82
N LEU A 80 -8.87 -3.07 17.24
CA LEU A 80 -8.96 -2.87 15.79
C LEU A 80 -7.86 -3.64 15.05
N ASN A 81 -6.64 -3.67 15.57
CA ASN A 81 -5.54 -4.43 14.96
C ASN A 81 -5.79 -5.95 14.99
N LYS A 82 -6.35 -6.49 16.07
CA LYS A 82 -6.78 -7.91 16.15
C LYS A 82 -7.84 -8.22 15.09
N GLU A 83 -8.84 -7.35 14.96
CA GLU A 83 -9.89 -7.53 13.96
C GLU A 83 -9.37 -7.45 12.51
N ILE A 84 -8.44 -6.53 12.24
CA ILE A 84 -7.75 -6.43 10.95
C ILE A 84 -6.98 -7.72 10.66
N ALA A 85 -6.25 -8.25 11.65
CA ALA A 85 -5.49 -9.50 11.49
C ALA A 85 -6.41 -10.69 11.16
N ILE A 86 -7.53 -10.83 11.88
CA ILE A 86 -8.55 -11.85 11.63
C ILE A 86 -9.11 -11.71 10.20
N SER A 87 -9.44 -10.49 9.78
CA SER A 87 -10.01 -10.23 8.45
C SER A 87 -9.02 -10.54 7.33
N LYS A 88 -7.74 -10.19 7.52
CA LYS A 88 -6.65 -10.58 6.60
C LYS A 88 -6.47 -12.10 6.52
N ALA A 89 -6.54 -12.80 7.65
CA ALA A 89 -6.44 -14.26 7.68
C ALA A 89 -7.60 -14.94 6.92
N LYS A 90 -8.83 -14.45 7.11
CA LYS A 90 -10.01 -14.92 6.36
C LYS A 90 -9.87 -14.68 4.86
N LEU A 91 -9.49 -13.46 4.47
CA LEU A 91 -9.23 -13.13 3.06
C LEU A 91 -8.17 -14.06 2.46
N ASN A 92 -7.05 -14.27 3.14
CA ASN A 92 -5.99 -15.17 2.67
C ASN A 92 -6.51 -16.60 2.46
N THR A 93 -7.36 -17.09 3.37
CA THR A 93 -7.97 -18.42 3.27
C THR A 93 -8.86 -18.54 2.05
N GLU A 94 -9.73 -17.55 1.79
CA GLU A 94 -10.57 -17.53 0.58
C GLU A 94 -9.73 -17.48 -0.69
N MET A 95 -8.64 -16.70 -0.69
CA MET A 95 -7.72 -16.67 -1.83
C MET A 95 -7.04 -18.02 -2.10
N LEU A 96 -6.69 -18.77 -1.05
CA LEU A 96 -6.11 -20.11 -1.19
C LEU A 96 -7.11 -21.09 -1.78
N LYS A 97 -8.37 -21.08 -1.32
CA LYS A 97 -9.45 -21.91 -1.88
C LYS A 97 -9.62 -21.66 -3.38
N ILE A 98 -9.65 -20.39 -3.78
CA ILE A 98 -9.77 -19.99 -5.19
C ILE A 98 -8.61 -20.52 -6.02
N ARG A 99 -7.38 -20.38 -5.53
CA ARG A 99 -6.18 -20.86 -6.24
C ARG A 99 -6.20 -22.37 -6.44
N VAL A 100 -6.56 -23.13 -5.40
CA VAL A 100 -6.70 -24.58 -5.49
C VAL A 100 -7.76 -24.98 -6.52
N ALA A 101 -8.92 -24.32 -6.50
CA ALA A 101 -9.99 -24.59 -7.46
C ALA A 101 -9.56 -24.35 -8.92
N GLN A 102 -8.82 -23.28 -9.19
CA GLN A 102 -8.32 -22.96 -10.53
C GLN A 102 -7.23 -23.94 -11.02
N ASN A 103 -6.33 -24.37 -10.14
CA ASN A 103 -5.32 -25.39 -10.47
C ASN A 103 -5.99 -26.74 -10.80
N ASN A 104 -7.05 -27.11 -10.08
CA ASN A 104 -7.80 -28.32 -10.38
C ASN A 104 -8.55 -28.22 -11.72
N ALA A 105 -9.11 -27.05 -12.04
CA ALA A 105 -9.79 -26.84 -13.33
C ALA A 105 -8.83 -26.93 -14.53
N THR A 106 -7.62 -26.36 -14.40
CA THR A 106 -6.61 -26.40 -15.48
C THR A 106 -6.08 -27.82 -15.74
N THR A 107 -5.92 -28.65 -14.71
CA THR A 107 -5.46 -30.05 -14.89
C THR A 107 -6.48 -30.94 -15.59
N LEU A 108 -7.78 -30.65 -15.49
CA LEU A 108 -8.85 -31.38 -16.19
C LEU A 108 -8.95 -31.04 -17.68
N THR A 109 -8.51 -29.85 -18.09
CA THR A 109 -8.57 -29.40 -19.49
C THR A 109 -7.37 -29.83 -20.35
N THR A 110 -6.31 -30.37 -19.73
CA THR A 110 -5.07 -30.81 -20.39
C THR A 110 -4.90 -32.33 -20.48
N LYS A 111 -5.91 -33.11 -20.10
CA LYS A 111 -5.97 -34.57 -20.31
C LYS A 111 -6.96 -34.92 -21.41
#